data_AF-A0A8X6MZK3-F1
#
_entry.id   AF-A0A8X6MZK3-F1
#
_cell.length_a   1.000
_cell.length_b   1.000
_cell.length_c   1.000
_cell.angle_alpha   90.00
_cell.angle_beta   90.00
_cell.angle_gamma   90.00
#
_symmetry.space_group_name_H-M   'P 1'
#
loop_
_entity.id
_entity.type
_entity.pdbx_description
1 polymer ?
#
loop_
_entity_poly.entity_id
_entity_poly.type
_entity_poly.pdbx_seq_one_letter_code
_entity_poly.pdbx_strand_id
1 'polypeptide(L)'
;MISPFSFSENLEEGMRSSIICSVIAGDPPISLTWYRNGRLLKETSPDIQIVPITDFVSSLIINHVSRHHSGNYTCFASNNAAATNYTATMVVKAPPVWVIKPSDQSALEGISVTFDCQAEGQPRPVVRWKFGKGKKK
;
A
#
# COMPACT_ATOMS: atom_id res chain seq x y z
N MET A 1 -17.67 17.28 10.27
CA MET A 1 -17.57 15.82 9.99
C MET A 1 -17.01 15.61 8.58
N ILE A 2 -16.26 14.53 8.36
CA ILE A 2 -15.69 14.17 7.05
C ILE A 2 -16.59 13.14 6.36
N SER A 3 -16.85 13.31 5.06
CA SER A 3 -17.51 12.28 4.25
C SER A 3 -16.60 11.06 4.10
N PRO A 4 -17.11 9.83 4.30
CA PRO A 4 -16.36 8.60 4.04
C PRO A 4 -15.75 8.57 2.63
N PHE A 5 -14.53 8.05 2.53
CA PHE A 5 -13.85 7.77 1.25
C PHE A 5 -13.19 6.39 1.30
N SER A 6 -12.86 5.83 0.14
CA SER A 6 -12.16 4.55 0.03
C SER A 6 -11.24 4.52 -1.18
N PHE A 7 -10.27 3.62 -1.16
CA PHE A 7 -9.45 3.30 -2.33
C PHE A 7 -10.11 2.22 -3.19
N SER A 8 -9.63 2.05 -4.42
CA SER A 8 -10.01 0.92 -5.28
C SER A 8 -9.55 -0.42 -4.67
N GLU A 9 -10.41 -1.43 -4.72
CA GLU A 9 -10.09 -2.80 -4.25
C GLU A 9 -9.15 -3.57 -5.19
N ASN A 10 -9.01 -3.11 -6.44
CA ASN A 10 -8.21 -3.76 -7.50
C ASN A 10 -7.06 -2.86 -7.95
N LEU A 11 -6.39 -2.24 -6.98
CA LEU A 11 -5.27 -1.35 -7.27
C LEU A 11 -3.99 -2.17 -7.47
N GLU A 12 -3.37 -2.09 -8.64
CA GLU A 12 -2.13 -2.80 -8.98
C GLU A 12 -0.97 -1.83 -9.20
N GLU A 13 0.26 -2.31 -9.09
CA GLU A 13 1.46 -1.48 -9.29
C GLU A 13 1.46 -0.75 -10.65
N GLY A 14 1.88 0.51 -10.64
CA GLY A 14 1.92 1.39 -11.81
C GLY A 14 0.60 2.11 -12.11
N MET A 15 -0.52 1.70 -11.51
CA MET A 15 -1.78 2.44 -11.63
C MET A 15 -1.71 3.81 -10.95
N ARG A 16 -2.61 4.71 -11.35
CA ARG A 16 -2.88 5.97 -10.65
C ARG A 16 -4.00 5.77 -9.62
N SER A 17 -3.85 6.36 -8.44
CA SER A 17 -4.90 6.43 -7.43
C SER A 17 -5.17 7.87 -7.02
N SER A 18 -6.42 8.21 -6.75
CA SER A 18 -6.83 9.52 -6.25
C SER A 18 -7.99 9.33 -5.28
N ILE A 19 -7.92 9.98 -4.12
CA ILE A 19 -9.02 10.05 -3.16
C ILE A 19 -9.25 11.50 -2.74
N ILE A 20 -10.49 11.82 -2.38
CA ILE A 20 -10.87 13.16 -1.95
C ILE A 20 -11.35 13.08 -0.50
N CYS A 21 -10.82 13.97 0.33
CA CYS A 21 -11.37 14.26 1.64
C CYS A 21 -12.25 15.49 1.55
N SER A 22 -13.52 15.35 1.96
CA SER A 22 -14.49 16.45 1.99
C SER A 22 -15.09 16.59 3.38
N VAL A 23 -15.03 17.79 3.95
CA VAL A 23 -15.67 18.14 5.21
C VAL A 23 -17.08 18.64 4.89
N ILE A 24 -18.11 17.92 5.34
CA ILE A 24 -19.51 18.24 5.04
C ILE A 24 -20.16 19.15 6.10
N ALA A 25 -19.50 19.35 7.24
CA ALA A 25 -19.94 20.27 8.29
C ALA A 25 -18.77 20.72 9.17
N GLY A 26 -18.71 22.02 9.47
CA GLY A 26 -17.71 22.65 10.33
C GLY A 26 -17.56 24.13 10.01
N ASP A 27 -17.11 24.92 10.98
CA ASP A 27 -16.89 26.35 10.80
C ASP A 27 -15.45 26.65 10.32
N PRO A 28 -15.27 27.54 9.34
CA PRO A 28 -13.95 27.97 8.89
C PRO A 28 -13.23 28.85 9.93
N PRO A 29 -11.89 28.98 9.86
CA PRO A 29 -11.00 28.33 8.90
C PRO A 29 -10.74 26.86 9.29
N ILE A 30 -10.87 25.95 8.31
CA ILE A 30 -10.61 24.52 8.49
C ILE A 30 -9.26 24.19 7.84
N SER A 31 -8.41 23.50 8.60
CA SER A 31 -7.16 22.95 8.11
C SER A 31 -7.31 21.45 7.82
N LEU A 32 -6.94 21.05 6.60
CA LEU A 32 -6.88 19.65 6.17
C LEU A 32 -5.44 19.17 6.09
N THR A 33 -5.18 18.03 6.74
CA THR A 33 -3.86 17.38 6.74
C THR A 33 -4.00 15.89 6.48
N TRP A 34 -3.00 15.32 5.80
CA TRP A 34 -3.00 13.91 5.45
C TRP A 34 -1.91 13.15 6.19
N TYR A 35 -2.24 11.95 6.65
CA TYR A 35 -1.32 11.04 7.34
C TYR A 35 -1.33 9.67 6.66
N ARG A 36 -0.17 9.01 6.64
CA ARG A 36 -0.03 7.61 6.26
C ARG A 36 0.59 6.83 7.41
N ASN A 37 -0.10 5.82 7.90
CA ASN A 37 0.32 5.00 9.05
C ASN A 37 0.70 5.86 10.26
N GLY A 38 -0.11 6.89 10.55
CA GLY A 38 0.10 7.85 11.64
C GLY A 38 1.21 8.88 11.40
N ARG A 39 1.95 8.81 10.29
CA ARG A 39 2.99 9.80 9.95
C ARG A 39 2.44 10.85 8.99
N LEU A 40 2.69 12.12 9.29
CA LEU A 40 2.29 13.23 8.43
C LEU A 40 2.89 13.04 7.03
N LEU A 41 2.04 13.07 6.00
CA LEU A 41 2.47 13.09 4.62
C LEU A 41 2.94 14.50 4.31
N LYS A 42 4.25 14.64 4.10
CA LYS A 42 4.85 15.87 3.57
C LYS A 42 4.87 15.75 2.04
N GLU A 43 4.69 16.86 1.34
CA GLU A 43 4.80 16.98 -0.13
C GLU A 43 6.20 16.67 -0.70
N THR A 44 7.08 16.06 0.09
CA THR A 44 8.46 15.72 -0.28
C THR A 44 8.58 14.40 -1.06
N SER A 45 7.53 13.58 -1.16
CA SER A 45 7.60 12.36 -1.99
C SER A 45 7.19 12.66 -3.43
N PRO A 46 8.02 12.36 -4.43
CA PRO A 46 7.73 12.69 -5.84
C PRO A 46 6.45 12.02 -6.38
N ASP A 47 6.06 10.88 -5.81
CA ASP A 47 4.93 10.09 -6.29
C ASP A 47 3.58 10.47 -5.64
N ILE A 48 3.59 11.21 -4.53
CA ILE A 48 2.38 11.61 -3.79
C ILE A 48 2.20 13.11 -3.88
N GLN A 49 1.05 13.53 -4.39
CA GLN A 49 0.63 14.92 -4.47
C GLN A 49 -0.56 15.14 -3.56
N ILE A 50 -0.45 16.13 -2.68
CA ILE A 50 -1.57 16.63 -1.88
C ILE A 50 -2.00 17.93 -2.53
N VAL A 51 -3.28 18.02 -2.92
CA VAL A 51 -3.82 19.19 -3.59
C VAL A 51 -4.92 19.78 -2.71
N PRO A 52 -4.69 20.91 -2.03
CA PRO A 52 -5.77 21.66 -1.39
C PRO A 52 -6.65 22.28 -2.49
N ILE A 53 -7.95 21.99 -2.45
CA ILE A 53 -8.93 22.51 -3.42
C ILE A 53 -9.70 23.68 -2.79
N THR A 54 -10.17 23.50 -1.55
CA THR A 54 -10.80 24.52 -0.71
C THR A 54 -10.48 24.23 0.77
N ASP A 55 -10.88 25.10 1.70
CA ASP A 55 -10.79 24.85 3.15
C ASP A 55 -11.53 23.58 3.59
N PHE A 56 -12.50 23.11 2.80
CA PHE A 56 -13.33 21.94 3.09
C PHE A 56 -12.93 20.71 2.26
N VAL A 57 -12.08 20.86 1.24
CA VAL A 57 -11.79 19.79 0.28
C VAL A 57 -10.30 19.71 -0.04
N SER A 58 -9.72 18.51 0.13
CA SER A 58 -8.34 18.20 -0.27
C SER A 58 -8.29 16.86 -1.00
N SER A 59 -7.46 16.78 -2.03
CA SER A 59 -7.21 15.55 -2.79
C SER A 59 -5.84 14.98 -2.47
N LEU A 60 -5.76 13.65 -2.37
CA LEU A 60 -4.51 12.91 -2.31
C LEU A 60 -4.39 12.07 -3.60
N ILE A 61 -3.33 12.33 -4.36
CA ILE A 61 -3.07 11.70 -5.65
C ILE A 61 -1.76 10.93 -5.58
N ILE A 62 -1.76 9.70 -6.07
CA ILE A 62 -0.56 8.87 -6.23
C ILE A 62 -0.49 8.46 -7.70
N ASN A 63 0.50 8.97 -8.44
CA ASN A 63 0.55 8.79 -9.90
C ASN A 63 0.99 7.40 -10.31
N HIS A 64 1.96 6.83 -9.60
CA HIS A 64 2.47 5.48 -9.82
C HIS A 64 2.43 4.72 -8.50
N VAL A 65 1.34 4.01 -8.25
CA VAL A 65 1.21 3.22 -7.03
C VAL A 65 2.20 2.07 -7.05
N SER A 66 2.67 1.68 -5.87
CA SER A 66 3.62 0.59 -5.66
C SER A 66 3.27 -0.09 -4.35
N ARG A 67 3.77 -1.30 -4.12
CA ARG A 67 3.53 -2.01 -2.85
C ARG A 67 3.85 -1.18 -1.60
N HIS A 68 4.84 -0.28 -1.67
CA HIS A 68 5.25 0.61 -0.58
C HIS A 68 4.25 1.74 -0.27
N HIS A 69 3.28 1.97 -1.16
CA HIS A 69 2.18 2.88 -0.92
C HIS A 69 1.04 2.25 -0.10
N SER A 70 1.00 0.92 0.06
CA SER A 70 -0.02 0.27 0.89
C SER A 70 0.05 0.77 2.34
N GLY A 71 -1.11 0.99 2.95
CA GLY A 71 -1.21 1.48 4.32
C GLY A 71 -2.51 2.19 4.63
N ASN A 72 -2.61 2.73 5.85
CA ASN A 72 -3.77 3.45 6.33
C ASN A 72 -3.57 4.96 6.08
N TYR A 73 -4.41 5.52 5.21
CA TYR A 73 -4.43 6.94 4.90
C TYR A 73 -5.53 7.62 5.69
N THR A 74 -5.15 8.65 6.43
CA THR A 74 -6.06 9.41 7.29
C THR A 74 -6.10 10.86 6.83
N CYS A 75 -7.30 11.34 6.53
CA CYS A 75 -7.54 12.77 6.42
C CYS A 75 -7.92 13.30 7.81
N PHE A 76 -7.23 14.33 8.27
CA PHE A 76 -7.48 15.00 9.53
C PHE A 76 -7.91 16.44 9.25
N ALA A 77 -9.10 16.79 9.74
CA ALA A 77 -9.68 18.11 9.63
C ALA A 77 -9.74 18.76 11.02
N SER A 78 -9.31 20.01 11.13
CA SER A 78 -9.34 20.73 12.41
C SER A 78 -9.65 22.21 12.23
N ASN A 79 -10.33 22.80 13.21
CA ASN A 79 -10.49 24.23 13.40
C ASN A 79 -10.17 24.59 14.87
N ASN A 80 -10.39 25.84 15.28
CA ASN A 80 -10.07 26.30 16.65
C ASN A 80 -10.89 25.61 17.75
N ALA A 81 -12.04 25.02 17.43
CA ALA A 81 -12.96 24.44 18.41
C ALA A 81 -12.89 22.91 18.46
N ALA A 82 -12.66 22.25 17.33
CA ALA A 82 -12.78 20.80 17.19
C ALA A 82 -11.87 20.23 16.10
N ALA A 83 -11.70 18.91 16.16
CA ALA A 83 -11.04 18.13 15.12
C ALA A 83 -11.79 16.83 14.86
N THR A 84 -11.68 16.32 13.64
CA THR A 84 -12.24 15.04 13.20
C THR A 84 -11.32 14.41 12.19
N ASN A 85 -11.38 13.09 12.04
CA ASN A 85 -10.63 12.37 11.02
C ASN A 85 -11.47 11.29 10.36
N TYR A 86 -10.97 10.80 9.22
CA TYR A 86 -11.47 9.60 8.58
C TYR A 86 -10.30 8.85 7.96
N THR A 87 -10.27 7.53 8.14
CA THR A 87 -9.18 6.66 7.68
C THR A 87 -9.70 5.65 6.66
N ALA A 88 -8.97 5.49 5.56
CA ALA A 88 -9.18 4.42 4.59
C ALA A 88 -7.88 3.63 4.38
N THR A 89 -8.00 2.33 4.17
CA THR A 89 -6.87 1.45 3.90
C THR A 89 -6.67 1.32 2.38
N MET A 90 -5.44 1.56 1.93
CA MET A 90 -4.99 1.29 0.57
C MET A 90 -4.24 -0.03 0.54
N VAL A 91 -4.63 -0.92 -0.37
CA VAL A 91 -3.93 -2.20 -0.60
C VAL A 91 -3.55 -2.26 -2.08
N VAL A 92 -2.24 -2.27 -2.36
CA VAL A 92 -1.74 -2.44 -3.73
C VAL A 92 -1.43 -3.91 -3.97
N LYS A 93 -2.14 -4.51 -4.92
CA LYS A 93 -1.92 -5.87 -5.39
C LYS A 93 -0.62 -5.92 -6.19
N ALA A 94 0.15 -6.97 -5.95
CA ALA A 94 1.40 -7.22 -6.64
C ALA A 94 1.55 -8.71 -6.89
N PRO A 95 1.96 -9.13 -8.09
CA PRO A 95 2.18 -10.54 -8.39
C PRO A 95 3.29 -11.11 -7.48
N PRO A 96 3.27 -12.43 -7.21
CA PRO A 96 4.38 -13.10 -6.55
C PRO A 96 5.69 -12.95 -7.32
N VAL A 97 6.73 -12.51 -6.64
CA VAL A 97 8.10 -12.40 -7.15
C VAL A 97 9.04 -13.12 -6.18
N TRP A 98 10.00 -13.86 -6.73
CA TRP A 98 11.04 -14.51 -5.92
C TRP A 98 12.04 -13.47 -5.41
N VAL A 99 12.18 -13.40 -4.09
CA VAL A 99 13.28 -12.71 -3.41
C VAL A 99 14.49 -13.64 -3.34
N ILE A 100 14.24 -14.88 -2.90
CA ILE A 100 15.23 -15.95 -2.87
C ILE A 100 14.68 -17.08 -3.72
N LYS A 101 15.35 -17.35 -4.84
CA LYS A 101 15.03 -18.50 -5.69
C LYS A 101 15.73 -19.74 -5.12
N PRO A 102 15.04 -20.88 -5.07
CA PRO A 102 15.71 -22.12 -4.72
C PRO A 102 16.74 -22.49 -5.76
N SER A 103 17.90 -22.92 -5.30
CA SER A 103 19.03 -23.34 -6.13
C SER A 103 19.17 -24.85 -6.14
N ASP A 104 19.76 -25.38 -7.20
CA ASP A 104 20.10 -26.79 -7.28
C ASP A 104 21.09 -27.16 -6.18
N GLN A 105 20.86 -28.32 -5.55
CA GLN A 105 21.70 -28.86 -4.48
C GLN A 105 22.19 -30.24 -4.89
N SER A 106 23.48 -30.51 -4.63
CA SER A 106 24.10 -31.82 -4.83
C SER A 106 24.59 -32.35 -3.49
N ALA A 107 24.23 -33.58 -3.16
CA ALA A 107 24.65 -34.22 -1.92
C ALA A 107 24.92 -35.71 -2.14
N LEU A 108 25.73 -36.29 -1.27
CA LEU A 108 25.98 -37.74 -1.25
C LEU A 108 24.74 -38.48 -0.75
N GLU A 109 24.68 -39.77 -1.06
CA GLU A 109 23.62 -40.64 -0.57
C GLU A 109 23.56 -40.64 0.96
N GLY A 110 22.34 -40.59 1.51
CA GLY A 110 22.10 -40.49 2.94
C GLY A 110 22.25 -39.08 3.54
N ILE A 111 22.72 -38.09 2.76
CA ILE A 111 22.82 -36.70 3.21
C ILE A 111 21.53 -35.95 2.88
N SER A 112 20.98 -35.27 3.89
CA SER A 112 19.81 -34.40 3.71
C SER A 112 20.21 -33.08 3.05
N VAL A 113 19.38 -32.59 2.13
CA VAL A 113 19.50 -31.26 1.53
C VAL A 113 18.35 -30.38 1.97
N THR A 114 18.62 -29.08 2.10
CA THR A 114 17.60 -28.06 2.37
C THR A 114 17.57 -27.10 1.20
N PHE A 115 16.37 -26.81 0.70
CA PHE A 115 16.16 -25.79 -0.31
C PHE A 115 15.55 -24.56 0.34
N ASP A 116 16.25 -23.44 0.25
CA ASP A 116 15.74 -22.16 0.73
C ASP A 116 15.02 -21.41 -0.39
N CYS A 117 13.92 -20.74 -0.04
CA CYS A 117 13.19 -19.90 -0.98
C CYS A 117 12.32 -18.87 -0.25
N GLN A 118 12.19 -17.70 -0.86
CA GLN A 118 11.37 -16.61 -0.35
C GLN A 118 10.67 -15.93 -1.52
N ALA A 119 9.36 -15.79 -1.42
CA ALA A 119 8.55 -15.06 -2.38
C ALA A 119 7.79 -13.93 -1.69
N GLU A 120 7.67 -12.81 -2.37
CA GLU A 120 6.91 -11.64 -1.95
C GLU A 120 5.83 -11.31 -2.96
N GLY A 121 4.73 -10.71 -2.50
CA GLY A 121 3.57 -10.40 -3.32
C GLY A 121 2.41 -9.97 -2.42
N GLN A 122 1.37 -9.42 -3.02
CA GLN A 122 0.15 -9.05 -2.32
C GLN A 122 -1.06 -9.56 -3.12
N PRO A 123 -1.82 -10.55 -2.60
CA PRO A 123 -1.70 -11.18 -1.28
C PRO A 123 -0.39 -11.97 -1.07
N ARG A 124 -0.05 -12.25 0.20
CA ARG A 124 1.16 -12.99 0.57
C ARG A 124 1.24 -14.32 -0.20
N PRO A 125 2.31 -14.58 -0.98
CA PRO A 125 2.40 -15.79 -1.78
C PRO A 125 2.46 -17.07 -0.93
N VAL A 126 1.89 -18.16 -1.45
CA VAL A 126 2.03 -19.51 -0.90
C VAL A 126 3.01 -20.28 -1.75
N VAL A 127 4.15 -20.67 -1.16
CA VAL A 127 5.16 -21.50 -1.85
C VAL A 127 4.79 -22.98 -1.70
N ARG A 128 4.87 -23.73 -2.81
CA ARG A 128 4.62 -25.17 -2.85
C ARG A 128 5.77 -25.88 -3.55
N TRP A 129 6.24 -26.96 -2.94
CA TRP A 129 7.24 -27.85 -3.52
C TRP A 129 6.57 -28.95 -4.34
N LYS A 130 7.15 -29.28 -5.48
CA LYS A 130 6.75 -30.42 -6.30
C LYS A 130 7.98 -31.18 -6.73
N PHE A 131 8.01 -32.48 -6.45
CA PHE A 131 9.04 -33.36 -6.99
C PHE A 131 8.77 -33.59 -8.48
N GLY A 132 9.65 -33.07 -9.33
CA GLY A 132 9.64 -33.41 -10.76
C GLY A 132 10.19 -34.81 -10.95
N LYS A 133 9.58 -35.63 -11.82
CA LYS A 133 10.23 -36.86 -12.28
C LYS A 133 11.50 -36.44 -13.03
N GLY A 134 12.67 -36.62 -12.41
CA GLY A 134 13.95 -36.38 -13.06
C GLY A 134 14.02 -37.19 -14.35
N LYS A 135 14.43 -36.55 -15.45
CA LYS A 135 14.87 -37.31 -16.63
C LYS A 135 16.12 -38.06 -16.20
N LYS A 136 16.02 -39.39 -16.08
CA LYS A 136 17.20 -40.26 -16.01
C LYS A 136 17.99 -39.98 -17.30
N LYS A 137 19.19 -39.41 -17.15
CA LYS A 137 20.19 -39.42 -18.22
C LYS A 137 20.74 -40.83 -18.36
#